data_AF-A0A7C3MMW6-F1
#
_entry.id   AF-A0A7C3MMW6-F1
#
_cell.length_a   1.000
_cell.length_b   1.000
_cell.length_c   1.000
_cell.angle_alpha   90.00
_cell.angle_beta   90.00
_cell.angle_gamma   90.00
#
_symmetry.space_group_name_H-M   'P 1'
#
loop_
_entity.id
_entity.type
_entity.pdbx_description
1 polymer ?
#
loop_
_entity_poly.entity_id
_entity_poly.type
_entity_poly.pdbx_seq_one_letter_code
_entity_poly.pdbx_strand_id
1 'polypeptide(L)'
;MRCPQCGFDALAQSAFCSRCGARLGQPKPAEVREYALALIRPSYWHYAHLLVVGGLMVIFGAAIIYGNPSNGLAGLALILAGFFIWGLVALARRTVTWRITSDRLIEKRGLLATTRREVELSDIRSIEVSRGLIQRLIRLGDIVIASAASADYLIRMVDVYDPDAVAETVRKARLRRLA
;
A
#
# COMPACT_ATOMS: atom_id res chain seq x y z
N MET A 1 -22.04 -20.43 33.29
CA MET A 1 -21.05 -21.50 33.08
C MET A 1 -20.54 -21.96 34.45
N ARG A 2 -20.30 -23.26 34.65
CA ARG A 2 -19.79 -23.75 35.94
C ARG A 2 -18.30 -23.51 36.06
N CYS A 3 -17.88 -22.98 37.20
CA CYS A 3 -16.47 -22.85 37.51
C CYS A 3 -15.82 -24.25 37.63
N PRO A 4 -14.75 -24.56 36.90
CA PRO A 4 -14.10 -25.87 36.97
C PRO A 4 -13.39 -26.11 38.32
N GLN A 5 -13.13 -25.05 39.08
CA GLN A 5 -12.40 -25.13 40.35
C GLN A 5 -13.31 -25.27 41.58
N CYS A 6 -14.52 -24.70 41.56
CA CYS A 6 -15.41 -24.73 42.73
C CYS A 6 -16.88 -25.09 42.42
N GLY A 7 -17.22 -25.39 41.17
CA GLY A 7 -18.57 -25.81 40.76
C GLY A 7 -19.66 -24.73 40.79
N PHE A 8 -19.32 -23.48 41.14
CA PHE A 8 -20.29 -22.37 41.23
C PHE A 8 -20.75 -21.91 39.84
N ASP A 9 -22.03 -21.56 39.71
CA ASP A 9 -22.60 -21.02 38.48
C ASP A 9 -22.21 -19.55 38.31
N ALA A 10 -21.21 -19.32 37.46
CA ALA A 10 -20.74 -17.99 37.13
C ALA A 10 -21.46 -17.45 35.89
N LEU A 11 -21.67 -16.12 35.88
CA LEU A 11 -22.19 -15.38 34.72
C LEU A 11 -21.29 -15.62 33.51
N ALA A 12 -21.89 -15.80 32.33
CA ALA A 12 -21.17 -16.21 31.12
C ALA A 12 -20.06 -15.24 30.66
N GLN A 13 -20.02 -14.01 31.17
CA GLN A 13 -19.05 -12.98 30.81
C GLN A 13 -18.15 -12.53 31.98
N SER A 14 -18.19 -13.22 33.13
CA SER A 14 -17.36 -12.85 34.27
C SER A 14 -15.91 -13.32 34.08
N ALA A 15 -14.95 -12.40 34.12
CA ALA A 15 -13.52 -12.73 34.02
C ALA A 15 -13.03 -13.59 35.20
N PHE A 16 -13.69 -13.45 36.36
CA PHE A 16 -13.37 -14.15 37.60
C PHE A 16 -14.64 -14.75 38.22
N CYS A 17 -14.48 -15.87 38.92
CA CYS A 17 -15.53 -16.45 39.76
C CYS A 17 -15.72 -15.58 41.00
N SER A 18 -16.95 -15.11 41.24
CA SER A 18 -17.32 -14.30 42.40
C SER A 18 -17.13 -15.01 43.75
N ARG A 19 -17.03 -16.35 43.74
CA ARG A 19 -16.94 -17.16 44.97
C ARG A 19 -15.52 -17.55 45.34
N CYS A 20 -14.76 -18.11 44.40
CA CYS A 20 -13.42 -18.66 44.68
C CYS A 20 -12.27 -17.85 44.05
N GLY A 21 -12.58 -16.81 43.27
CA GLY A 21 -11.57 -16.00 42.59
C GLY A 21 -10.90 -16.67 41.39
N ALA A 22 -11.30 -17.89 41.02
CA ALA A 22 -10.76 -18.57 39.84
C ALA A 22 -10.99 -17.75 38.55
N ARG A 23 -9.97 -17.64 37.69
CA ARG A 23 -10.09 -17.01 36.37
C ARG A 23 -10.92 -17.89 35.45
N LEU A 24 -12.07 -17.41 35.00
CA LEU A 24 -13.01 -18.16 34.16
C LEU A 24 -12.89 -17.83 32.67
N GLY A 25 -12.28 -16.69 32.35
CA GLY A 25 -11.97 -16.30 30.98
C GLY A 25 -11.23 -14.97 30.98
N GLN A 26 -10.20 -14.85 30.15
CA GLN A 26 -9.68 -13.53 29.82
C GLN A 26 -10.69 -12.88 28.88
N PRO A 27 -11.21 -11.67 29.16
CA PRO A 27 -11.93 -10.93 28.14
C PRO A 27 -10.97 -10.77 26.96
N LYS A 28 -11.34 -11.32 25.80
CA LYS A 28 -10.60 -11.11 24.54
C LYS A 28 -10.43 -9.60 24.42
N PRO A 29 -9.19 -9.06 24.42
CA PRO A 29 -8.99 -7.62 24.36
C PRO A 29 -9.79 -7.10 23.17
N ALA A 30 -10.59 -6.04 23.41
CA ALA A 30 -11.37 -5.42 22.36
C ALA A 30 -10.40 -5.12 21.21
N GLU A 31 -10.59 -5.78 20.08
CA GLU A 31 -9.78 -5.57 18.89
C GLU A 31 -9.91 -4.08 18.58
N VAL A 32 -8.84 -3.30 18.84
CA VAL A 32 -8.82 -1.87 18.58
C VAL A 32 -9.16 -1.75 17.10
N ARG A 33 -10.36 -1.23 16.80
CA ARG A 33 -10.85 -1.09 15.45
C ARG A 33 -9.94 -0.11 14.73
N GLU A 34 -8.91 -0.65 14.10
CA GLU A 34 -7.99 0.10 13.27
C GLU A 34 -8.77 0.58 12.03
N TYR A 35 -9.22 1.83 12.05
CA TYR A 35 -9.94 2.43 10.93
C TYR A 35 -8.93 2.79 9.85
N ALA A 36 -9.06 2.19 8.66
CA ALA A 36 -8.24 2.59 7.51
C ALA A 36 -8.65 3.98 7.04
N LEU A 37 -7.78 4.96 7.26
CA LEU A 37 -8.01 6.36 6.91
C LEU A 37 -7.79 6.61 5.42
N ALA A 38 -6.86 5.89 4.79
CA ALA A 38 -6.61 5.98 3.34
C ALA A 38 -6.04 4.69 2.75
N LEU A 39 -6.50 4.35 1.54
CA LEU A 39 -5.94 3.32 0.67
C LEU A 39 -5.38 4.02 -0.57
N ILE A 40 -4.06 4.06 -0.69
CA ILE A 40 -3.37 4.73 -1.78
C ILE A 40 -2.76 3.66 -2.68
N ARG A 41 -3.07 3.72 -3.98
CA ARG A 41 -2.48 2.87 -5.02
C ARG A 41 -1.53 3.71 -5.88
N PRO A 42 -0.44 3.12 -6.39
CA PRO A 42 0.42 3.82 -7.34
C PRO A 42 -0.38 4.23 -8.59
N SER A 43 -0.16 5.45 -9.06
CA SER A 43 -0.87 5.98 -10.22
C SER A 43 -0.40 5.32 -11.53
N TYR A 44 -1.21 5.44 -12.59
CA TYR A 44 -0.79 5.02 -13.95
C TYR A 44 0.44 5.77 -14.44
N TRP A 45 0.68 6.99 -13.91
CA TRP A 45 1.72 7.89 -14.39
C TRP A 45 3.14 7.39 -14.13
N HIS A 46 3.35 6.64 -13.05
CA HIS A 46 4.63 5.99 -12.79
C HIS A 46 5.10 5.14 -13.97
N TYR A 47 4.16 4.43 -14.57
CA TYR A 47 4.39 3.55 -15.71
C TYR A 47 4.06 4.21 -17.05
N ALA A 48 3.77 5.52 -17.08
CA ALA A 48 3.37 6.21 -18.31
C ALA A 48 4.45 6.10 -19.39
N HIS A 49 5.72 6.20 -19.02
CA HIS A 49 6.82 6.02 -19.97
C HIS A 49 6.83 4.61 -20.60
N LEU A 50 6.58 3.55 -19.82
CA LEU A 50 6.44 2.19 -20.36
C LEU A 50 5.18 2.04 -21.24
N LEU A 51 4.07 2.69 -20.88
CA LEU A 51 2.85 2.65 -21.68
C LEU A 51 3.06 3.34 -23.04
N VAL A 52 3.76 4.48 -23.05
CA VAL A 52 4.13 5.20 -24.28
C VAL A 52 5.07 4.35 -25.14
N VAL A 53 6.12 3.75 -24.55
CA VAL A 53 7.03 2.85 -25.28
C VAL A 53 6.30 1.65 -25.86
N GLY A 54 5.41 1.01 -25.09
CA GLY A 54 4.57 -0.09 -25.57
C GLY A 54 3.67 0.34 -26.72
N GLY A 55 3.05 1.52 -26.64
CA GLY A 55 2.25 2.08 -27.73
C GLY A 55 3.07 2.36 -28.99
N LEU A 56 4.27 2.93 -28.85
CA LEU A 56 5.19 3.16 -29.97
C LEU A 56 5.63 1.84 -30.62
N MET A 57 5.90 0.79 -29.83
CA MET A 57 6.21 -0.54 -30.39
C MET A 57 5.04 -1.12 -31.18
N VAL A 58 3.79 -0.93 -30.75
CA VAL A 58 2.60 -1.38 -31.49
C VAL A 58 2.45 -0.60 -32.80
N ILE A 59 2.60 0.72 -32.77
CA ILE A 59 2.51 1.59 -33.95
C ILE A 59 3.61 1.23 -34.95
N PHE A 60 4.85 1.04 -34.48
CA PHE A 60 5.98 0.68 -35.31
C PHE A 60 5.86 -0.74 -35.90
N GLY A 61 5.38 -1.69 -35.10
CA GLY A 61 5.08 -3.05 -35.56
C GLY A 61 3.99 -3.06 -36.63
N ALA A 62 2.93 -2.27 -36.47
CA ALA A 62 1.88 -2.11 -37.48
C ALA A 62 2.41 -1.47 -38.77
N ALA A 63 3.23 -0.41 -38.67
CA ALA A 63 3.83 0.24 -39.82
C ALA A 63 4.72 -0.72 -40.65
N ILE A 64 5.47 -1.61 -39.99
CA ILE A 64 6.29 -2.64 -40.66
C ILE A 64 5.41 -3.62 -41.45
N ILE A 65 4.29 -4.07 -40.86
CA ILE A 65 3.34 -5.00 -41.52
C ILE A 65 2.73 -4.35 -42.77
N TYR A 66 2.33 -3.08 -42.70
CA TYR A 66 1.76 -2.35 -43.83
C TYR A 66 2.78 -2.04 -44.94
N GLY A 67 4.04 -1.75 -44.57
CA GLY A 67 5.07 -1.36 -45.53
C GLY A 67 5.79 -2.52 -46.23
N ASN A 68 5.98 -3.65 -45.54
CA ASN A 68 6.67 -4.82 -46.09
C ASN A 68 6.04 -6.13 -45.57
N PRO A 69 5.13 -6.76 -46.34
CA PRO A 69 4.42 -7.97 -45.89
C PRO A 69 5.34 -9.17 -45.67
N SER A 70 6.54 -9.20 -46.27
CA SER A 70 7.55 -10.25 -46.03
C SER A 70 8.10 -10.25 -44.60
N ASN A 71 8.05 -9.12 -43.90
CA ASN A 71 8.52 -8.97 -42.51
C ASN A 71 7.37 -9.00 -41.50
N GLY A 72 6.20 -9.50 -41.89
CA GLY A 72 4.99 -9.51 -41.05
C GLY A 72 5.18 -10.19 -39.69
N LEU A 73 6.02 -11.23 -39.62
CA LEU A 73 6.34 -11.93 -38.36
C LEU A 73 7.03 -11.01 -37.35
N ALA A 74 7.96 -10.15 -37.80
CA ALA A 74 8.66 -9.20 -36.94
C ALA A 74 7.70 -8.11 -36.42
N GLY A 75 6.82 -7.60 -37.29
CA GLY A 75 5.81 -6.62 -36.87
C GLY A 75 4.81 -7.19 -35.85
N LEU A 76 4.39 -8.44 -36.02
CA LEU A 76 3.48 -9.12 -35.10
C LEU A 76 4.15 -9.40 -33.75
N ALA A 77 5.44 -9.76 -33.75
CA ALA A 77 6.23 -9.89 -32.53
C ALA A 77 6.36 -8.57 -31.75
N LEU A 78 6.54 -7.43 -32.45
CA LEU A 78 6.57 -6.11 -31.81
C LEU A 78 5.22 -5.72 -31.19
N ILE A 79 4.11 -6.03 -31.86
CA ILE A 79 2.77 -5.75 -31.33
C ILE A 79 2.52 -6.59 -30.07
N LEU A 80 2.86 -7.88 -30.10
CA LEU A 80 2.76 -8.75 -28.92
C LEU A 80 3.63 -8.26 -27.78
N ALA A 81 4.86 -7.81 -28.06
CA ALA A 81 5.75 -7.22 -27.05
C ALA A 81 5.13 -5.96 -26.42
N GLY A 82 4.52 -5.06 -27.22
CA GLY A 82 3.85 -3.87 -26.72
C GLY A 82 2.66 -4.20 -25.81
N PHE A 83 1.81 -5.14 -26.21
CA PHE A 83 0.72 -5.63 -25.36
C PHE A 83 1.22 -6.32 -24.09
N PHE A 84 2.32 -7.06 -24.17
CA PHE A 84 2.94 -7.71 -23.01
C PHE A 84 3.45 -6.68 -21.99
N ILE A 85 4.07 -5.59 -22.46
CA ILE A 85 4.48 -4.47 -21.60
C ILE A 85 3.27 -3.86 -20.88
N TRP A 86 2.16 -3.61 -21.58
CA TRP A 86 0.94 -3.10 -20.96
C TRP A 86 0.35 -4.06 -19.92
N GLY A 87 0.37 -5.36 -20.20
CA GLY A 87 -0.04 -6.41 -19.26
C GLY A 87 0.84 -6.43 -18.00
N LEU A 88 2.16 -6.33 -18.16
CA LEU A 88 3.11 -6.26 -17.05
C LEU A 88 2.87 -5.01 -16.19
N VAL A 89 2.64 -3.85 -16.80
CA VAL A 89 2.32 -2.61 -16.08
C VAL A 89 1.03 -2.76 -15.26
N ALA A 90 -0.01 -3.33 -15.86
CA ALA A 90 -1.28 -3.57 -15.16
C ALA A 90 -1.11 -4.53 -13.98
N LEU A 91 -0.24 -5.53 -14.11
CA LEU A 91 0.07 -6.49 -13.05
C LEU A 91 0.91 -5.85 -11.94
N ALA A 92 1.98 -5.13 -12.30
CA ALA A 92 2.85 -4.42 -11.36
C ALA A 92 2.06 -3.43 -10.49
N ARG A 93 1.08 -2.73 -11.07
CA ARG A 93 0.17 -1.83 -10.35
C ARG A 93 -0.66 -2.49 -9.27
N ARG A 94 -1.00 -3.78 -9.41
CA ARG A 94 -1.75 -4.53 -8.40
C ARG A 94 -0.89 -4.99 -7.22
N THR A 95 0.43 -4.94 -7.34
CA THR A 95 1.36 -5.47 -6.33
C THR A 95 1.64 -4.53 -5.17
N VAL A 96 1.44 -3.22 -5.35
CA VAL A 96 1.79 -2.22 -4.35
C VAL A 96 0.53 -1.59 -3.81
N THR A 97 0.36 -1.62 -2.50
CA THR A 97 -0.75 -0.94 -1.82
C THR A 97 -0.23 -0.33 -0.53
N TRP A 98 -0.48 0.97 -0.36
CA TRP A 98 -0.22 1.68 0.89
C TRP A 98 -1.52 1.86 1.66
N ARG A 99 -1.51 1.51 2.94
CA ARG A 99 -2.64 1.69 3.86
C ARG A 99 -2.20 2.55 5.02
N ILE A 100 -2.90 3.67 5.21
CA ILE A 100 -2.72 4.55 6.36
C ILE A 100 -3.81 4.20 7.36
N THR A 101 -3.42 3.81 8.57
CA THR A 101 -4.32 3.54 9.69
C THR A 101 -4.11 4.57 10.80
N SER A 102 -4.97 4.58 11.82
CA SER A 102 -4.84 5.44 13.00
C SER A 102 -3.58 5.19 13.82
N ASP A 103 -3.05 3.96 13.80
CA ASP A 103 -1.92 3.53 14.63
C ASP A 103 -0.62 3.40 13.81
N ARG A 104 -0.71 2.77 12.64
CA ARG A 104 0.43 2.44 11.79
C ARG A 104 0.21 2.77 10.32
N LEU A 105 1.31 3.00 9.63
CA LEU A 105 1.43 3.03 8.18
C LEU A 105 1.89 1.65 7.70
N ILE A 106 1.11 1.03 6.81
CA ILE A 106 1.36 -0.32 6.30
C ILE A 106 1.62 -0.24 4.80
N GLU A 107 2.83 -0.64 4.40
CA GLU A 107 3.19 -0.85 3.00
C GLU A 107 3.16 -2.35 2.69
N LYS A 108 2.36 -2.73 1.69
CA LYS A 108 2.36 -4.09 1.13
C LYS A 108 2.89 -4.02 -0.30
N ARG A 109 3.95 -4.80 -0.57
CA ARG A 109 4.58 -4.91 -1.89
C ARG A 109 4.81 -6.37 -2.24
N GLY A 110 4.28 -6.83 -3.37
CA GLY A 110 4.59 -8.16 -3.90
C GLY A 110 3.51 -8.75 -4.80
N LEU A 111 3.94 -9.58 -5.76
CA LEU A 111 3.05 -10.43 -6.57
C LEU A 111 3.12 -11.90 -6.14
N LEU A 112 4.33 -12.39 -5.86
CA LEU A 112 4.64 -13.78 -5.47
C LEU A 112 5.19 -13.85 -4.04
N ALA A 113 6.22 -13.06 -3.74
CA ALA A 113 6.70 -12.82 -2.38
C ALA A 113 6.09 -11.50 -1.87
N THR A 114 5.27 -11.57 -0.82
CA THR A 114 4.65 -10.36 -0.23
C THR A 114 5.56 -9.82 0.87
N THR A 115 6.21 -8.69 0.62
CA THR A 115 6.87 -7.90 1.65
C THR A 115 5.85 -6.99 2.32
N ARG A 116 5.76 -7.06 3.64
CA ARG A 116 4.92 -6.19 4.46
C ARG A 116 5.82 -5.37 5.38
N ARG A 117 5.79 -4.06 5.24
CA ARG A 117 6.49 -3.12 6.12
C ARG A 117 5.46 -2.35 6.94
N GLU A 118 5.71 -2.23 8.23
CA GLU A 118 4.86 -1.49 9.15
C GLU A 118 5.71 -0.48 9.89
N VAL A 119 5.21 0.75 9.98
CA VAL A 119 5.84 1.83 10.76
C VAL A 119 4.74 2.45 11.63
N GLU A 120 4.97 2.51 12.94
CA GLU A 120 4.06 3.22 13.85
C GLU A 120 4.07 4.72 13.57
N LEU A 121 2.91 5.37 13.68
CA LEU A 121 2.81 6.81 13.45
C LEU A 121 3.62 7.65 14.46
N SER A 122 3.82 7.12 15.68
CA SER A 122 4.66 7.70 16.74
C SER A 122 6.13 7.81 16.32
N ASP A 123 6.63 6.78 15.63
CA ASP A 123 8.05 6.64 15.25
C ASP A 123 8.41 7.42 13.99
N ILE A 124 7.44 8.07 13.33
CA ILE A 124 7.72 8.89 12.15
C ILE A 124 8.53 10.12 12.56
N ARG A 125 9.77 10.20 12.08
CA ARG A 125 10.70 11.29 12.40
C ARG A 125 10.59 12.45 11.42
N SER A 126 10.53 12.13 10.13
CA SER A 126 10.45 13.13 9.07
C SER A 126 9.62 12.63 7.90
N ILE A 127 8.89 13.57 7.28
CA ILE A 127 8.08 13.36 6.09
C ILE A 127 8.65 14.31 5.04
N GLU A 128 9.28 13.75 4.02
CA GLU A 128 9.85 14.50 2.92
C GLU A 128 8.94 14.38 1.70
N VAL A 129 8.57 15.52 1.12
CA VAL A 129 7.76 15.59 -0.09
C VAL A 129 8.63 16.14 -1.20
N SER A 130 8.92 15.30 -2.19
CA SER A 130 9.68 15.67 -3.38
C SER A 130 8.77 15.66 -4.59
N ARG A 131 8.84 16.72 -5.42
CA ARG A 131 8.07 16.81 -6.66
C ARG A 131 8.89 17.48 -7.76
N GLY A 132 9.02 16.78 -8.89
CA GLY A 132 9.62 17.32 -10.11
C GLY A 132 8.75 18.37 -10.79
N LEU A 133 9.30 19.03 -11.82
CA LEU A 133 8.59 20.07 -12.59
C LEU A 133 7.33 19.52 -13.29
N ILE A 134 7.45 18.37 -13.94
CA ILE A 134 6.33 17.71 -14.64
C ILE A 134 5.30 17.21 -13.63
N GLN A 135 5.74 16.60 -12.53
CA GLN A 135 4.90 16.15 -11.43
C GLN A 135 4.05 17.30 -10.83
N ARG A 136 4.58 18.52 -10.72
CA ARG A 136 3.79 19.70 -10.30
C ARG A 136 2.65 20.03 -11.25
N LEU A 137 2.87 19.94 -12.56
CA LEU A 137 1.85 20.23 -13.56
C LEU A 137 0.66 19.27 -13.46
N ILE A 138 0.94 18.00 -13.18
CA ILE A 138 -0.06 16.93 -13.06
C ILE A 138 -0.52 16.66 -11.61
N ARG A 139 -0.14 17.52 -10.66
CA ARG A 139 -0.45 17.40 -9.21
C ARG A 139 -0.05 16.04 -8.59
N LEU A 140 1.04 15.46 -9.08
CA LEU A 140 1.66 14.27 -8.51
C LEU A 140 2.90 14.65 -7.70
N GLY A 141 3.33 13.76 -6.83
CA GLY A 141 4.66 13.81 -6.25
C GLY A 141 4.96 12.59 -5.39
N ASP A 142 6.18 12.56 -4.90
CA ASP A 142 6.70 11.44 -4.12
C ASP A 142 6.79 11.84 -2.65
N ILE A 143 6.39 10.92 -1.77
CA ILE A 143 6.43 11.10 -0.33
C ILE A 143 7.35 10.04 0.26
N VAL A 144 8.37 10.49 0.98
CA VAL A 144 9.31 9.62 1.70
C VAL A 144 9.07 9.81 3.18
N ILE A 145 8.78 8.70 3.87
CA ILE A 145 8.57 8.67 5.32
C ILE A 145 9.71 7.88 5.94
N ALA A 146 10.45 8.53 6.83
CA ALA A 146 11.55 7.93 7.58
C ALA A 146 11.14 7.68 9.03
N SER A 147 11.34 6.43 9.47
CA SER A 147 11.14 6.01 10.86
C SER A 147 12.36 6.31 11.73
N ALA A 148 12.14 6.56 13.01
CA ALA A 148 13.17 6.67 14.03
C ALA A 148 13.82 5.32 14.39
N ALA A 149 13.14 4.19 14.12
CA ALA A 149 13.59 2.86 14.54
C ALA A 149 14.81 2.36 13.76
N SER A 150 14.87 2.55 12.44
CA SER A 150 16.08 2.29 11.63
C SER A 150 15.98 2.92 10.23
N ALA A 151 17.13 3.13 9.59
CA ALA A 151 17.22 3.63 8.21
C ALA A 151 16.60 2.67 7.17
N ASP A 152 16.49 1.37 7.50
CA ASP A 152 15.90 0.35 6.62
C ASP A 152 14.36 0.44 6.54
N TYR A 153 13.73 1.07 7.53
CA TYR A 153 12.28 1.33 7.55
C TYR A 153 11.92 2.67 6.90
N LEU A 154 12.40 2.85 5.66
CA LEU A 154 12.02 3.95 4.79
C LEU A 154 10.88 3.50 3.87
N ILE A 155 9.72 4.15 4.00
CA ILE A 155 8.55 3.92 3.13
C ILE A 155 8.53 5.05 2.09
N ARG A 156 8.66 4.66 0.81
CA ARG A 156 8.62 5.58 -0.32
C ARG A 156 7.32 5.37 -1.10
N MET A 157 6.42 6.33 -1.00
CA MET A 157 5.21 6.39 -1.81
C MET A 157 5.51 7.21 -3.07
N VAL A 158 5.37 6.58 -4.23
CA VAL A 158 5.75 7.17 -5.53
C VAL A 158 4.49 7.55 -6.32
N ASP A 159 4.54 8.71 -6.98
CA ASP A 159 3.48 9.27 -7.83
C ASP A 159 2.10 9.29 -7.14
N VAL A 160 2.09 9.81 -5.91
CA VAL A 160 0.88 10.03 -5.11
C VAL A 160 0.16 11.28 -5.61
N TYR A 161 -1.16 11.17 -5.78
CA TYR A 161 -2.01 12.30 -6.13
C TYR A 161 -2.15 13.24 -4.94
N ASP A 162 -1.85 14.53 -5.16
CA ASP A 162 -1.83 15.57 -4.13
C ASP A 162 -0.98 15.20 -2.90
N PRO A 163 0.36 15.18 -3.05
CA PRO A 163 1.24 14.68 -1.99
C PRO A 163 1.23 15.58 -0.74
N ASP A 164 0.95 16.87 -0.90
CA ASP A 164 0.85 17.83 0.20
C ASP A 164 -0.36 17.51 1.10
N ALA A 165 -1.53 17.22 0.50
CA ALA A 165 -2.72 16.82 1.25
C ALA A 165 -2.54 15.48 1.99
N VAL A 166 -1.87 14.52 1.37
CA VAL A 166 -1.56 13.23 2.00
C VAL A 166 -0.58 13.41 3.16
N ALA A 167 0.48 14.19 2.97
CA ALA A 167 1.44 14.49 4.03
C ALA A 167 0.77 15.19 5.22
N GLU A 168 -0.14 16.12 4.96
CA GLU A 168 -0.90 16.82 6.01
C GLU A 168 -1.85 15.87 6.76
N THR A 169 -2.47 14.93 6.05
CA THR A 169 -3.30 13.88 6.67
C THR A 169 -2.47 13.01 7.62
N VAL A 170 -1.26 12.62 7.22
CA VAL A 170 -0.33 11.87 8.08
C VAL A 170 0.10 12.70 9.29
N ARG A 171 0.41 13.99 9.12
CA ARG A 171 0.76 14.90 10.22
C ARG A 171 -0.37 15.05 11.23
N LYS A 172 -1.61 15.26 10.76
CA LYS A 172 -2.80 15.35 11.63
C LYS A 172 -3.05 14.05 12.39
N ALA A 173 -2.88 12.90 11.74
CA ALA A 173 -3.02 11.60 12.38
C ALA A 173 -1.96 11.40 13.49
N ARG A 174 -0.72 11.83 13.26
CA ARG A 174 0.35 11.81 14.26
C ARG A 174 0.03 12.70 15.47
N LEU A 175 -0.43 13.93 15.25
CA LEU A 175 -0.76 14.87 16.32
C LEU A 175 -1.91 14.38 17.21
N ARG A 176 -2.97 13.81 16.61
CA ARG A 176 -4.11 13.26 17.36
C ARG A 176 -3.75 12.12 18.30
N ARG A 177 -2.60 11.48 18.10
CA ARG A 177 -2.13 10.40 18.97
C ARG A 177 -1.26 10.89 20.12
N LEU A 178 -0.59 12.03 19.94
CA LEU A 178 0.24 12.64 20.98
C LEU A 178 -0.57 13.52 21.94
N ALA A 179 -1.75 13.96 21.52
CA ALA A 179 -2.73 14.68 22.34
C ALA A 179 -3.58 13.70 23.16
#